data_AF-A0A0D7AD46-F1
#
_entry.id   AF-A0A0D7AD46-F1
#
_cell.length_a   1.000
_cell.length_b   1.000
_cell.length_c   1.000
_cell.angle_alpha   90.00
_cell.angle_beta   90.00
_cell.angle_gamma   90.00
#
_symmetry.space_group_name_H-M   'P 1'
#
loop_
_entity.id
_entity.type
_entity.pdbx_description
1 polymer ?
#
loop_
_entity_poly.entity_id
_entity_poly.type
_entity_poly.pdbx_seq_one_letter_code
_entity_poly.pdbx_strand_id
1 'polypeptide(L)'
;MFVESLVASFPVYDRLMTASADSDYSTIFERLKYEWSLSVDLLKKVAVVGMFIFAGIRGGTIFGVKLNSIMEAALSVSSAMSVIGALCGAWYISRYDARNIKDRALDVFGLYLFFSVSCRVPGLCHLVSTFSMLVFFFSVVYNLSPSIALACCGIHGVLMTLQYSVCALVFVTHVTWDAMRRLFDRIVSLTATTIHHHSNHK
;
A
#
# COMPACT_ATOMS: atom_id res chain seq x y z
N MET A 1 -1.66 10.06 2.65
CA MET A 1 -0.33 10.04 2.00
C MET A 1 0.80 10.67 2.83
N PHE A 2 0.89 11.99 3.09
CA PHE A 2 2.01 12.56 3.87
C PHE A 2 2.07 12.01 5.32
N VAL A 3 0.91 11.93 5.97
CA VAL A 3 0.77 11.38 7.33
C VAL A 3 1.20 9.92 7.39
N GLU A 4 0.88 9.11 6.37
CA GLU A 4 1.28 7.70 6.34
C GLU A 4 2.79 7.53 6.16
N SER A 5 3.44 8.42 5.41
CA SER A 5 4.90 8.43 5.30
C SER A 5 5.54 8.79 6.63
N LEU A 6 5.00 9.79 7.34
CA LEU A 6 5.49 10.17 8.67
C LEU A 6 5.29 9.02 9.67
N VAL A 7 4.09 8.41 9.67
CA VAL A 7 3.78 7.24 10.49
C VAL A 7 4.70 6.06 10.14
N ALA A 8 5.05 5.84 8.87
CA ALA A 8 5.98 4.80 8.45
C ALA A 8 7.46 5.12 8.76
N SER A 9 7.80 6.39 8.98
CA SER A 9 9.12 6.82 9.45
C SER A 9 9.31 6.50 10.94
N PHE A 10 8.31 6.68 11.79
CA PHE A 10 8.46 6.42 13.24
C PHE A 10 8.98 5.00 13.58
N PRO A 11 8.48 3.90 12.97
CA PRO A 11 9.00 2.56 13.19
C PRO A 11 10.43 2.35 12.70
N VAL A 12 10.90 3.12 11.71
CA VAL A 12 12.30 3.03 11.24
C VAL A 12 13.20 3.78 12.21
N TYR A 13 12.78 4.97 12.62
CA TYR A 13 13.45 5.76 13.66
C TYR A 13 13.59 5.00 14.98
N ASP A 14 12.49 4.42 15.49
CA ASP A 14 12.47 3.64 16.72
C ASP A 14 13.42 2.43 16.65
N ARG A 15 13.42 1.71 15.51
CA ARG A 15 14.33 0.58 15.27
C ARG A 15 15.80 0.97 15.16
N LEU A 16 16.10 2.12 14.58
CA LEU A 16 17.48 2.63 14.51
C LEU A 16 17.97 3.11 15.88
N MET A 17 17.08 3.68 16.70
CA MET A 17 17.41 4.15 18.04
C MET A 17 17.60 3.00 19.05
N THR A 18 16.86 1.90 18.88
CA THR A 18 16.91 0.71 19.76
C THR A 18 17.97 -0.31 19.36
N ALA A 19 18.52 -0.21 18.14
CA ALA A 19 19.56 -1.10 17.65
C ALA A 19 20.89 -0.89 18.42
N SER A 20 21.39 -1.95 19.04
CA SER A 20 22.64 -1.92 19.82
C SER A 20 23.77 -2.72 19.18
N ALA A 21 23.43 -3.79 18.44
CA ALA A 21 24.39 -4.64 17.74
C ALA A 21 24.45 -4.31 16.24
N ASP A 22 25.64 -4.42 15.63
CA ASP A 22 25.85 -4.17 14.20
C ASP A 22 24.99 -5.11 13.31
N SER A 23 24.64 -6.29 13.82
CA SER A 23 23.70 -7.22 13.17
C SER A 23 22.32 -6.59 12.95
N ASP A 24 21.81 -5.83 13.93
CA ASP A 24 20.46 -5.26 13.87
C ASP A 24 20.37 -4.18 12.79
N TYR A 25 21.41 -3.34 12.69
CA TYR A 25 21.55 -2.34 11.64
C TYR A 25 21.61 -2.97 10.25
N SER A 26 22.32 -4.08 10.11
CA SER A 26 22.43 -4.79 8.82
C SER A 26 21.07 -5.32 8.33
N THR A 27 20.27 -5.92 9.22
CA THR A 27 18.93 -6.45 8.87
C THR A 27 17.95 -5.33 8.51
N ILE A 28 17.94 -4.23 9.28
CA ILE A 28 17.10 -3.06 8.98
C ILE A 28 17.48 -2.50 7.60
N PHE A 29 18.79 -2.41 7.33
CA PHE A 29 19.28 -1.84 6.09
C PHE A 29 18.99 -2.72 4.87
N GLU A 30 19.18 -4.04 4.95
CA GLU A 30 18.85 -4.95 3.86
C GLU A 30 17.38 -4.81 3.45
N ARG A 31 16.49 -4.69 4.44
CA ARG A 31 15.07 -4.41 4.19
C ARG A 31 14.86 -3.07 3.49
N LEU A 32 15.47 -1.98 3.97
CA LEU A 32 15.36 -0.67 3.30
C LEU A 32 15.90 -0.73 1.87
N LYS A 33 17.03 -1.39 1.65
CA LYS A 33 17.66 -1.53 0.33
C LYS A 33 16.79 -2.34 -0.62
N TYR A 34 16.11 -3.37 -0.13
CA TYR A 34 15.10 -4.11 -0.87
C TYR A 34 13.91 -3.22 -1.24
N GLU A 35 13.35 -2.46 -0.29
CA GLU A 35 12.24 -1.53 -0.51
C GLU A 35 12.60 -0.44 -1.54
N TRP A 36 13.82 0.11 -1.49
CA TRP A 36 14.32 1.05 -2.49
C TRP A 36 14.51 0.41 -3.86
N SER A 37 15.07 -0.80 -3.92
CA SER A 37 15.31 -1.51 -5.18
C SER A 37 13.99 -1.80 -5.89
N LEU A 38 12.97 -2.24 -5.15
CA LEU A 38 11.60 -2.39 -5.67
C LEU A 38 11.04 -1.07 -6.19
N SER A 39 11.15 0.01 -5.41
CA SER A 39 10.64 1.33 -5.81
C SER A 39 11.32 1.83 -7.09
N VAL A 40 12.64 1.67 -7.21
CA VAL A 40 13.42 2.04 -8.40
C VAL A 40 13.01 1.21 -9.61
N ASP A 41 12.86 -0.10 -9.46
CA ASP A 41 12.44 -0.99 -10.55
C ASP A 41 11.04 -0.63 -11.09
N LEU A 42 10.09 -0.39 -10.18
CA LEU A 42 8.75 0.04 -10.54
C LEU A 42 8.74 1.41 -11.20
N LEU A 43 9.52 2.37 -10.70
CA LEU A 43 9.63 3.69 -11.32
C LEU A 43 10.25 3.64 -12.72
N LYS A 44 11.24 2.78 -12.96
CA LYS A 44 11.78 2.54 -14.30
C LYS A 44 10.70 2.02 -15.24
N LYS A 45 9.88 1.07 -14.80
CA LYS A 45 8.75 0.54 -15.58
C LYS A 45 7.75 1.64 -15.93
N VAL A 46 7.35 2.48 -14.96
CA VAL A 46 6.44 3.61 -15.22
C VAL A 46 7.05 4.61 -16.20
N ALA A 47 8.34 4.94 -16.05
CA ALA A 47 9.05 5.82 -16.98
C ALA A 47 9.08 5.26 -18.42
N VAL A 48 9.32 3.97 -18.57
CA VAL A 48 9.28 3.29 -19.88
C VAL A 48 7.91 3.41 -20.53
N VAL A 49 6.84 3.15 -19.76
CA VAL A 49 5.46 3.32 -20.27
C VAL A 49 5.20 4.78 -20.68
N GLY A 50 5.66 5.75 -19.88
CA GLY A 50 5.58 7.17 -20.22
C GLY A 50 6.28 7.51 -21.54
N MET A 51 7.48 6.98 -21.76
CA MET A 51 8.22 7.16 -23.03
C MET A 51 7.46 6.60 -24.23
N PHE A 52 6.86 5.41 -24.11
CA PHE A 52 6.04 4.84 -25.19
C PHE A 52 4.82 5.71 -25.51
N ILE A 53 4.16 6.26 -24.49
CA ILE A 53 3.02 7.18 -24.68
C ILE A 53 3.48 8.45 -25.40
N PHE A 54 4.57 9.08 -24.97
CA PHE A 54 5.11 10.28 -25.63
C PHE A 54 5.54 10.01 -27.08
N ALA A 55 6.19 8.88 -27.34
CA ALA A 55 6.58 8.47 -28.69
C ALA A 55 5.35 8.27 -29.59
N GLY A 56 4.30 7.61 -29.07
CA GLY A 56 3.04 7.39 -29.78
C GLY A 56 2.26 8.67 -30.07
N ILE A 57 2.35 9.68 -29.20
CA ILE A 57 1.76 11.01 -29.45
C ILE A 57 2.51 11.72 -30.59
N ARG A 58 3.85 11.71 -30.56
CA ARG A 58 4.68 12.41 -31.55
C ARG A 58 4.63 11.81 -32.96
N GLY A 59 4.31 10.51 -33.07
CA GLY A 59 4.24 9.78 -34.34
C GLY A 59 2.93 9.89 -35.11
N GLY A 60 1.96 10.71 -34.67
CA GLY A 60 0.63 10.76 -35.31
C GLY A 60 -0.29 9.62 -34.85
N THR A 61 -0.51 9.58 -33.54
CA THR A 61 -1.53 8.86 -32.74
C THR A 61 -2.02 7.47 -33.22
N ILE A 62 -1.64 6.44 -32.45
CA ILE A 62 -2.28 5.10 -32.45
C ILE A 62 -3.73 5.14 -31.90
N PHE A 63 -4.09 6.18 -31.13
CA PHE A 63 -5.40 6.25 -30.45
C PHE A 63 -6.32 7.40 -30.88
N GLY A 64 -5.89 8.34 -31.73
CA GLY A 64 -6.71 9.50 -32.15
C GLY A 64 -7.23 10.40 -31.00
N VAL A 65 -6.80 10.17 -29.76
CA VAL A 65 -7.26 10.91 -28.58
C VAL A 65 -6.54 12.25 -28.51
N LYS A 66 -7.30 13.35 -28.56
CA LYS A 66 -6.79 14.67 -28.21
C LYS A 66 -6.51 14.71 -26.71
N LEU A 67 -5.26 15.00 -26.32
CA LEU A 67 -4.94 15.23 -24.92
C LEU A 67 -5.67 16.48 -24.43
N ASN A 68 -6.25 16.36 -23.24
CA ASN A 68 -6.73 17.51 -22.48
C ASN A 68 -5.65 17.95 -21.47
N SER A 69 -5.82 19.14 -20.88
CA SER A 69 -4.86 19.71 -19.93
C SER A 69 -4.60 18.80 -18.70
N ILE A 70 -5.62 18.04 -18.28
CA ILE A 70 -5.53 17.11 -17.15
C ILE A 70 -4.63 15.92 -17.49
N MET A 71 -4.80 15.33 -18.69
CA MET A 71 -3.96 14.23 -19.18
C MET A 71 -2.50 14.65 -19.33
N GLU A 72 -2.26 15.83 -19.89
CA GLU A 72 -0.90 16.37 -20.05
C GLU A 72 -0.23 16.59 -18.70
N ALA A 73 -0.95 17.21 -17.75
CA ALA A 73 -0.45 17.42 -16.41
C ALA A 73 -0.15 16.09 -15.70
N ALA A 74 -1.09 15.14 -15.72
CA ALA A 74 -0.94 13.84 -15.08
C ALA A 74 0.24 13.04 -15.65
N LEU A 75 0.40 13.00 -16.98
CA LEU A 75 1.51 12.32 -17.64
C LEU A 75 2.86 12.99 -17.33
N SER A 76 2.89 14.33 -17.32
CA SER A 76 4.11 15.10 -17.02
C SER A 76 4.55 14.91 -15.57
N VAL A 77 3.62 14.98 -14.61
CA VAL A 77 3.89 14.75 -13.18
C VAL A 77 4.36 13.31 -12.96
N SER A 78 3.68 12.33 -13.55
CA SER A 78 4.10 10.92 -13.49
C SER A 78 5.54 10.73 -13.98
N SER A 79 5.86 11.29 -15.14
CA SER A 79 7.18 11.16 -15.76
C SER A 79 8.27 11.83 -14.93
N ALA A 80 8.03 13.07 -14.46
CA ALA A 80 8.99 13.79 -13.62
C ALA A 80 9.24 13.06 -12.30
N MET A 81 8.18 12.63 -11.61
CA MET A 81 8.30 11.89 -10.35
C MET A 81 8.97 10.54 -10.53
N SER A 82 8.78 9.87 -11.67
CA SER A 82 9.44 8.61 -11.97
C SER A 82 10.95 8.75 -12.09
N VAL A 83 11.41 9.76 -12.84
CA VAL A 83 12.84 10.00 -13.04
C VAL A 83 13.49 10.46 -11.74
N ILE A 84 12.88 11.45 -11.04
CA ILE A 84 13.40 11.97 -9.77
C ILE A 84 13.47 10.85 -8.72
N GLY A 85 12.40 10.07 -8.57
CA GLY A 85 12.36 8.97 -7.60
C GLY A 85 13.35 7.86 -7.92
N ALA A 86 13.55 7.52 -9.20
CA ALA A 86 14.53 6.51 -9.61
C ALA A 86 15.97 6.96 -9.35
N LEU A 87 16.30 8.22 -9.66
CA LEU A 87 17.61 8.81 -9.36
C LEU A 87 17.85 8.86 -7.85
N CYS A 88 16.85 9.30 -7.08
CA CYS A 88 16.91 9.37 -5.63
C CYS A 88 17.14 7.97 -5.02
N GLY A 89 16.36 6.98 -5.44
CA GLY A 89 16.53 5.60 -4.97
C GLY A 89 17.88 4.98 -5.36
N ALA A 90 18.35 5.20 -6.59
CA ALA A 90 19.67 4.74 -7.03
C ALA A 90 20.80 5.39 -6.21
N TRP A 91 20.67 6.70 -5.92
CA TRP A 91 21.59 7.41 -5.05
C TRP A 91 21.62 6.80 -3.64
N TYR A 92 20.46 6.53 -3.03
CA TYR A 92 20.39 5.87 -1.72
C TYR A 92 21.06 4.48 -1.71
N ILE A 93 20.78 3.66 -2.73
CA ILE A 93 21.36 2.31 -2.85
C ILE A 93 22.89 2.37 -3.01
N SER A 94 23.40 3.36 -3.73
CA SER A 94 24.85 3.55 -3.94
C SER A 94 25.55 4.15 -2.71
N ARG A 95 24.90 5.10 -2.04
CA ARG A 95 25.49 5.87 -0.94
C ARG A 95 25.55 5.10 0.37
N TYR A 96 24.56 4.24 0.64
CA TYR A 96 24.45 3.53 1.92
C TYR A 96 24.92 2.08 1.76
N ASP A 97 25.76 1.64 2.70
CA ASP A 97 26.24 0.27 2.82
C ASP A 97 26.12 -0.19 4.27
N ALA A 98 25.90 -1.48 4.50
CA ALA A 98 25.61 -2.05 5.81
C ALA A 98 26.70 -1.74 6.84
N ARG A 99 27.96 -1.60 6.39
CA ARG A 99 29.12 -1.35 7.25
C ARG A 99 29.25 0.09 7.74
N ASN A 100 28.73 1.05 6.97
CA ASN A 100 28.95 2.49 7.23
C ASN A 100 27.64 3.21 7.61
N ILE A 101 26.55 2.47 7.83
CA ILE A 101 25.24 3.08 8.01
C ILE A 101 25.09 3.76 9.36
N LYS A 102 25.66 3.19 10.42
CA LYS A 102 25.57 3.74 11.78
C LYS A 102 26.05 5.19 11.83
N ASP A 103 27.17 5.47 11.19
CA ASP A 103 27.78 6.80 11.16
C ASP A 103 27.17 7.70 10.09
N ARG A 104 26.68 7.15 8.97
CA ARG A 104 26.10 7.92 7.86
C ARG A 104 24.61 8.24 8.00
N ALA A 105 23.90 7.50 8.85
CA ALA A 105 22.48 7.73 9.12
C ALA A 105 22.27 8.73 10.26
N LEU A 106 23.34 9.10 10.98
CA LEU A 106 23.31 10.18 11.96
C LEU A 106 23.23 11.52 11.23
N ASP A 107 22.20 12.29 11.57
CA ASP A 107 22.00 13.63 11.10
C ASP A 107 22.95 14.61 11.80
N VAL A 108 22.96 15.87 11.35
CA VAL A 108 23.78 16.96 11.92
C VAL A 108 23.56 17.15 13.44
N PHE A 109 22.40 16.72 13.95
CA PHE A 109 22.04 16.79 15.37
C PHE A 109 22.33 15.51 16.16
N GLY A 110 22.97 14.50 15.55
CA GLY A 110 23.19 13.19 16.19
C GLY A 110 21.91 12.37 16.36
N LEU A 111 20.87 12.65 15.56
CA LEU A 111 19.60 11.92 15.54
C LEU A 111 19.45 11.15 14.23
N TYR A 112 18.54 10.17 14.17
CA TYR A 112 18.22 9.38 12.96
C TYR A 112 16.97 9.88 12.21
N LEU A 113 16.47 11.08 12.54
CA LEU A 113 15.14 11.54 12.14
C LEU A 113 15.07 11.95 10.68
N PHE A 114 16.00 12.78 10.20
CA PHE A 114 16.05 13.19 8.80
C PHE A 114 16.35 12.00 7.90
N PHE A 115 17.26 11.10 8.29
CA PHE A 115 17.45 9.84 7.55
C PHE A 115 16.14 9.03 7.46
N SER A 116 15.44 8.85 8.58
CA SER A 116 14.20 8.07 8.63
C SER A 116 13.04 8.67 7.82
N VAL A 117 13.02 9.99 7.61
CA VAL A 117 12.05 10.65 6.72
C VAL A 117 12.51 10.56 5.27
N SER A 118 13.78 10.84 5.02
CA SER A 118 14.36 10.93 3.67
C SER A 118 14.42 9.57 2.97
N CYS A 119 14.61 8.47 3.72
CA CYS A 119 14.60 7.12 3.18
C CYS A 119 13.27 6.69 2.56
N ARG A 120 12.16 7.38 2.86
CA ARG A 120 10.83 7.11 2.30
C ARG A 120 10.53 7.88 1.03
N VAL A 121 11.36 8.86 0.68
CA VAL A 121 11.17 9.71 -0.52
C VAL A 121 11.03 8.89 -1.81
N PRO A 122 11.84 7.85 -2.10
CA PRO A 122 11.67 7.03 -3.30
C PRO A 122 10.29 6.34 -3.35
N GLY A 123 9.78 5.88 -2.20
CA GLY A 123 8.46 5.28 -2.09
C GLY A 123 7.34 6.29 -2.34
N LEU A 124 7.48 7.53 -1.84
CA LEU A 124 6.52 8.61 -2.11
C LEU A 124 6.51 9.02 -3.58
N CYS A 125 7.68 9.18 -4.20
CA CYS A 125 7.79 9.45 -5.62
C CYS A 125 7.11 8.34 -6.45
N HIS A 126 7.29 7.08 -6.05
CA HIS A 126 6.61 5.96 -6.67
C HIS A 126 5.08 6.05 -6.54
N LEU A 127 4.57 6.34 -5.34
CA LEU A 127 3.12 6.52 -5.13
C LEU A 127 2.54 7.65 -5.98
N VAL A 128 3.16 8.84 -5.95
CA VAL A 128 2.69 10.00 -6.71
C VAL A 128 2.77 9.74 -8.22
N SER A 129 3.85 9.11 -8.67
CA SER A 129 4.02 8.73 -10.07
C SER A 129 2.92 7.77 -10.53
N THR A 130 2.77 6.64 -9.85
CA THR A 130 1.79 5.62 -10.21
C THR A 130 0.36 6.17 -10.13
N PHE A 131 0.04 6.98 -9.12
CA PHE A 131 -1.27 7.61 -9.01
C PHE A 131 -1.55 8.56 -10.19
N SER A 132 -0.58 9.40 -10.54
CA SER A 132 -0.71 10.30 -11.69
C SER A 132 -0.86 9.52 -13.00
N MET A 133 -0.14 8.40 -13.15
CA MET A 133 -0.26 7.51 -14.29
C MET A 133 -1.64 6.83 -14.37
N LEU A 134 -2.21 6.43 -13.23
CA LEU A 134 -3.56 5.87 -13.16
C LEU A 134 -4.61 6.91 -13.57
N VAL A 135 -4.48 8.16 -13.12
CA VAL A 135 -5.37 9.26 -13.55
C VAL A 135 -5.27 9.49 -15.05
N PHE A 136 -4.07 9.45 -15.62
CA PHE A 136 -3.87 9.54 -17.07
C PHE A 136 -4.61 8.41 -17.81
N PHE A 137 -4.38 7.15 -17.44
CA PHE A 137 -5.03 6.01 -18.09
C PHE A 137 -6.55 6.04 -17.93
N PHE A 138 -7.04 6.35 -16.73
CA PHE A 138 -8.48 6.48 -16.48
C PHE A 138 -9.10 7.57 -17.35
N SER A 139 -8.45 8.72 -17.47
CA SER A 139 -8.92 9.81 -18.33
C SER A 139 -8.95 9.37 -19.80
N VAL A 140 -7.95 8.62 -20.26
CA VAL A 140 -7.88 8.13 -21.65
C VAL A 140 -9.03 7.17 -21.93
N VAL A 141 -9.25 6.19 -21.05
CA VAL A 141 -10.35 5.23 -21.19
C VAL A 141 -11.71 5.92 -21.08
N TYR A 142 -11.86 6.90 -20.18
CA TYR A 142 -13.10 7.65 -20.03
C TYR A 142 -13.46 8.46 -21.29
N ASN A 143 -12.47 9.09 -21.93
CA ASN A 143 -12.68 9.80 -23.19
C ASN A 143 -13.00 8.88 -24.37
N LEU A 144 -12.54 7.62 -24.34
CA LEU A 144 -12.85 6.61 -25.36
C LEU A 144 -14.24 5.99 -25.15
N SER A 145 -14.55 5.57 -23.93
CA SER A 145 -15.85 5.01 -23.54
C SER A 145 -16.08 5.18 -22.03
N PRO A 146 -16.96 6.11 -21.62
CA PRO A 146 -17.25 6.32 -20.20
C PRO A 146 -17.92 5.10 -19.57
N SER A 147 -18.72 4.36 -20.35
CA SER A 147 -19.41 3.14 -19.88
C SER A 147 -18.42 2.05 -19.47
N ILE A 148 -17.36 1.82 -20.26
CA ILE A 148 -16.33 0.82 -19.93
C ILE A 148 -15.53 1.26 -18.71
N ALA A 149 -15.15 2.54 -18.63
CA ALA A 149 -14.43 3.08 -17.47
C ALA A 149 -15.22 2.86 -16.17
N LEU A 150 -16.51 3.20 -16.17
CA LEU A 150 -17.38 3.05 -15.01
C LEU A 150 -17.67 1.58 -14.68
N ALA A 151 -17.88 0.72 -15.68
CA ALA A 151 -18.08 -0.71 -15.47
C ALA A 151 -16.85 -1.36 -14.81
N CYS A 152 -15.65 -1.08 -15.31
CA CYS A 152 -14.41 -1.59 -14.74
C CYS A 152 -14.21 -1.10 -13.30
N CYS A 153 -14.46 0.19 -13.02
CA CYS A 153 -14.41 0.73 -11.66
C CYS A 153 -15.45 0.09 -10.74
N GLY A 154 -16.67 -0.15 -11.22
CA GLY A 154 -17.73 -0.83 -10.48
C GLY A 154 -17.34 -2.26 -10.12
N ILE A 155 -16.84 -3.04 -11.08
CA ILE A 155 -16.38 -4.42 -10.87
C ILE A 155 -15.24 -4.44 -9.85
N HIS A 156 -14.23 -3.57 -10.00
CA HIS A 156 -13.13 -3.48 -9.04
C HIS A 156 -13.61 -3.07 -7.64
N GLY A 157 -14.55 -2.13 -7.55
CA GLY A 157 -15.16 -1.72 -6.28
C GLY A 157 -15.86 -2.88 -5.58
N VAL A 158 -16.68 -3.63 -6.32
CA VAL A 158 -17.37 -4.83 -5.79
C VAL A 158 -16.35 -5.86 -5.31
N LEU A 159 -15.31 -6.15 -6.11
CA LEU A 159 -14.26 -7.10 -5.74
C LEU A 159 -13.51 -6.67 -4.47
N MET A 160 -13.19 -5.38 -4.32
CA MET A 160 -12.53 -4.86 -3.11
C MET A 160 -13.44 -4.92 -1.88
N THR A 161 -14.75 -4.71 -2.05
CA THR A 161 -15.72 -4.85 -0.95
C THR A 161 -16.04 -6.31 -0.59
N LEU A 162 -15.69 -7.27 -1.45
CA LEU A 162 -16.02 -8.68 -1.27
C LEU A 162 -15.40 -9.24 0.03
N GLN A 163 -14.17 -8.85 0.36
CA GLN A 163 -13.49 -9.27 1.60
C GLN A 163 -14.28 -8.88 2.86
N TYR A 164 -14.87 -7.67 2.86
CA TYR A 164 -15.71 -7.20 3.96
C TYR A 164 -17.04 -7.93 4.02
N SER A 165 -17.65 -8.22 2.87
CA SER A 165 -18.91 -8.98 2.82
C SER A 165 -18.74 -10.41 3.34
N VAL A 166 -17.63 -11.09 3.00
CA VAL A 166 -17.32 -12.43 3.49
C VAL A 166 -17.04 -12.41 4.99
N CYS A 167 -16.25 -11.44 5.49
CA CYS A 167 -16.02 -11.28 6.92
C CYS A 167 -17.32 -11.04 7.69
N ALA A 168 -18.21 -10.19 7.17
CA ALA A 168 -19.51 -9.91 7.78
C ALA A 168 -20.39 -11.17 7.83
N LEU A 169 -20.44 -11.96 6.75
CA LEU A 169 -21.18 -13.22 6.71
C LEU A 169 -20.65 -14.24 7.73
N VAL A 170 -19.33 -14.44 7.78
CA VAL A 170 -18.68 -15.34 8.75
C VAL A 170 -18.95 -14.88 10.18
N PHE A 171 -18.90 -13.58 10.45
CA PHE A 171 -19.23 -13.05 11.77
C PHE A 171 -20.68 -13.34 12.16
N VAL A 172 -21.64 -13.14 11.24
CA VAL A 172 -23.06 -13.42 11.49
C VAL A 172 -23.31 -14.91 11.74
N THR A 173 -22.65 -15.82 10.99
CA THR A 173 -22.80 -17.26 11.22
C THR A 173 -22.23 -17.70 12.56
N HIS A 174 -21.09 -17.14 12.99
CA HIS A 174 -20.54 -17.40 14.32
C HIS A 174 -21.45 -16.89 15.44
N VAL A 175 -21.98 -15.67 15.32
CA VAL A 175 -22.89 -15.09 16.32
C VAL A 175 -24.18 -15.91 16.43
N THR A 176 -24.76 -16.32 15.31
CA THR A 176 -25.98 -17.14 15.31
C THR A 176 -25.73 -18.54 15.87
N TRP A 177 -24.60 -19.15 15.55
CA TRP A 177 -24.19 -20.43 16.12
C TRP A 177 -24.00 -20.36 17.65
N ASP A 178 -23.31 -19.32 18.13
CA ASP A 178 -23.11 -19.11 19.57
C ASP A 178 -24.39 -18.77 20.32
N ALA A 179 -25.34 -18.09 19.67
CA ALA A 179 -26.67 -17.85 20.23
C ALA A 179 -27.47 -19.16 20.33
N MET A 180 -27.43 -20.00 19.29
CA MET A 180 -28.09 -21.31 19.26
C MET A 180 -27.51 -22.27 20.31
N ARG A 181 -26.18 -22.32 20.46
CA ARG A 181 -25.52 -23.13 21.49
C ARG A 181 -25.97 -22.70 22.89
N ARG A 182 -25.97 -21.40 23.18
CA ARG A 182 -26.42 -20.88 24.48
C ARG A 182 -27.90 -21.17 24.77
N LEU A 183 -28.76 -21.14 23.76
CA LEU A 183 -30.17 -21.51 23.91
C LEU A 183 -30.32 -23.00 24.22
N PHE A 184 -29.57 -23.85 23.51
CA PHE A 184 -29.56 -25.30 23.72
C PHE A 184 -29.09 -25.66 25.14
N ASP A 185 -27.97 -25.09 25.58
CA ASP A 185 -27.44 -25.33 26.94
C ASP A 185 -28.45 -24.93 28.03
N ARG A 186 -29.18 -23.82 27.83
CA ARG A 186 -30.26 -23.41 28.75
C ARG A 186 -31.41 -24.41 28.78
N ILE A 187 -31.88 -24.87 27.63
CA ILE A 187 -32.98 -25.85 27.55
C ILE A 187 -32.59 -27.16 28.25
N VAL A 188 -31.36 -27.64 28.02
CA VAL A 188 -30.85 -28.84 28.69
C VAL A 188 -30.80 -28.65 30.20
N SER A 189 -30.32 -27.50 30.68
CA SER A 189 -30.26 -27.19 32.12
C SER A 189 -31.64 -27.12 32.80
N LEU A 190 -32.64 -26.56 32.12
CA LEU A 190 -34.03 -26.47 32.61
C LEU A 190 -34.70 -27.85 32.65
N THR A 191 -34.41 -28.69 31.66
CA THR A 191 -34.91 -30.07 31.62
C THR A 191 -34.31 -30.90 32.75
N ALA A 192 -33.00 -30.78 32.99
CA ALA A 192 -32.31 -31.50 34.07
C ALA A 192 -32.82 -31.11 35.47
N THR A 193 -33.08 -29.82 35.71
CA THR A 193 -33.63 -29.33 36.99
C THR A 193 -35.07 -29.79 37.23
N THR A 194 -35.91 -29.82 36.20
CA THR A 194 -37.30 -30.31 36.28
C THR A 194 -37.36 -31.80 36.63
N ILE A 195 -36.49 -32.62 36.02
CA ILE A 195 -36.40 -34.07 36.32
C ILE A 195 -35.96 -34.31 37.77
N HIS A 196 -34.99 -33.53 38.27
CA HIS A 196 -34.51 -33.67 39.64
C HIS A 196 -35.58 -33.29 40.69
N HIS A 197 -36.44 -32.32 40.38
CA HIS A 197 -37.55 -31.92 41.26
C HIS A 197 -38.68 -32.96 41.30
N HIS A 198 -38.92 -33.67 40.18
CA HIS A 198 -39.90 -34.75 40.12
C HIS A 198 -39.42 -36.04 40.80
N SER A 199 -38.10 -36.25 40.91
CA SER A 199 -37.52 -37.40 41.63
C SER A 199 -37.55 -37.26 43.16
N ASN A 200 -37.55 -36.03 43.69
CA ASN A 200 -37.57 -35.77 45.14
C ASN A 200 -38.97 -35.79 45.78
N HIS A 201 -40.03 -35.90 44.97
CA HIS A 201 -41.43 -35.94 45.43
C HIS A 201 -42.07 -37.34 45.32
N LYS A 202 -41.29 -38.39 45.03
CA LYS A 202 -41.67 -39.79 45.21
C LYS A 202 -40.92 -40.37 46.39
#